data_AF-A0A7C4ANN7-F1
#
_entry.id   AF-A0A7C4ANN7-F1
#
_cell.length_a   1.000
_cell.length_b   1.000
_cell.length_c   1.000
_cell.angle_alpha   90.00
_cell.angle_beta   90.00
_cell.angle_gamma   90.00
#
_symmetry.space_group_name_H-M   'P 1'
#
loop_
_entity.id
_entity.type
_entity.pdbx_description
1 polymer ?
#
loop_
_entity_poly.entity_id
_entity_poly.type
_entity_poly.pdbx_seq_one_letter_code
_entity_poly.pdbx_strand_id
1 'polypeptide(L)'
;MDVLSDIRQVVDKALSEGMTLQQFKKELEPRLKAKGWWGKVMVGDEEGAQAVQLGSPWRLRTIYRTNMQTAYMAGRYKELADNVDDRPYWQYVAVMDAATRPAHAQLNGLVFRHDDPFWDSFYPPNDWGCRCRVRALS
;
A
#
# COMPACT_ATOMS: atom_id res chain seq x y z
N MET A 1 21.61 5.21 -13.23
CA MET A 1 20.40 4.47 -12.80
C MET A 1 19.85 5.11 -11.54
N ASP A 2 18.61 5.59 -11.60
CA ASP A 2 17.96 6.46 -10.62
C ASP A 2 17.37 5.68 -9.42
N VAL A 3 17.31 6.30 -8.24
CA VAL A 3 16.77 5.74 -6.99
C VAL A 3 15.34 5.22 -7.18
N LEU A 4 14.49 5.97 -7.89
CA LEU A 4 13.11 5.56 -8.14
C LEU A 4 13.03 4.28 -8.98
N SER A 5 13.92 4.16 -9.97
CA SER A 5 14.00 2.98 -10.83
C SER A 5 14.39 1.73 -10.03
N ASP A 6 15.38 1.85 -9.14
CA ASP A 6 15.79 0.74 -8.26
C ASP A 6 14.66 0.31 -7.31
N ILE A 7 13.94 1.26 -6.72
CA ILE A 7 12.80 0.96 -5.85
C ILE A 7 11.73 0.22 -6.65
N ARG A 8 11.35 0.72 -7.83
CA ARG A 8 10.32 0.12 -8.67
C ARG A 8 10.68 -1.30 -9.07
N GLN A 9 11.92 -1.54 -9.52
CA GLN A 9 12.37 -2.87 -9.93
C GLN A 9 12.28 -3.90 -8.79
N VAL A 10 12.68 -3.53 -7.58
CA VAL A 10 12.60 -4.45 -6.43
C VAL A 10 11.15 -4.64 -5.96
N VAL A 11 10.28 -3.63 -6.12
CA VAL A 11 8.84 -3.78 -5.88
C VAL A 11 8.21 -4.75 -6.88
N ASP A 12 8.49 -4.57 -8.18
CA ASP A 12 7.97 -5.44 -9.25
C ASP A 12 8.42 -6.89 -9.02
N LYS A 13 9.70 -7.07 -8.70
CA LYS A 13 10.26 -8.38 -8.33
C LYS A 13 9.59 -8.99 -7.10
N ALA A 14 9.35 -8.18 -6.07
CA ALA A 14 8.67 -8.66 -4.86
C ALA A 14 7.24 -9.12 -5.15
N LEU A 15 6.55 -8.43 -6.05
CA LEU A 15 5.21 -8.81 -6.51
C LEU A 15 5.24 -10.11 -7.33
N SER A 16 6.16 -10.25 -8.28
CA SER A 16 6.21 -11.41 -9.18
C SER A 16 6.76 -12.68 -8.53
N GLU A 17 7.71 -12.55 -7.60
CA GLU A 17 8.42 -13.69 -6.98
C GLU A 17 7.90 -14.01 -5.56
N GLY A 18 6.95 -13.25 -5.02
CA GLY A 18 6.42 -13.46 -3.67
C GLY A 18 7.45 -13.20 -2.57
N MET A 19 8.30 -12.17 -2.74
CA MET A 19 9.32 -11.85 -1.74
C MET A 19 8.70 -11.37 -0.43
N THR A 20 9.31 -11.79 0.69
CA THR A 20 9.00 -11.24 2.01
C THR A 20 9.57 -9.83 2.21
N LEU A 21 9.04 -9.10 3.20
CA LEU A 21 9.58 -7.79 3.60
C LEU A 21 11.08 -7.86 3.96
N GLN A 22 11.53 -8.96 4.57
CA GLN A 22 12.94 -9.11 4.95
C GLN A 22 13.83 -9.24 3.72
N GLN A 23 13.44 -10.04 2.73
CA GLN A 23 14.15 -10.15 1.46
C GLN A 23 14.16 -8.82 0.70
N PHE A 24 13.02 -8.15 0.62
CA PHE A 24 12.89 -6.83 0.01
C PHE A 24 13.89 -5.83 0.62
N LYS A 25 13.97 -5.75 1.95
CA LYS A 25 14.93 -4.88 2.64
C LYS A 25 16.37 -5.26 2.35
N LYS A 26 16.69 -6.56 2.44
CA LYS A 26 18.04 -7.09 2.20
C LYS A 26 18.54 -6.76 0.79
N GLU A 27 17.65 -6.75 -0.19
CA GLU A 27 17.99 -6.43 -1.59
C GLU A 27 18.10 -4.93 -1.84
N LEU A 28 17.17 -4.12 -1.34
CA LEU A 28 17.07 -2.71 -1.70
C LEU A 28 17.94 -1.79 -0.84
N GLU A 29 18.09 -2.07 0.46
CA GLU A 29 18.83 -1.20 1.39
C GLU A 29 20.29 -0.92 0.95
N PRO A 30 21.10 -1.94 0.55
CA PRO A 30 22.47 -1.70 0.11
C PRO A 30 22.55 -0.80 -1.14
N ARG A 31 21.62 -0.96 -2.08
CA ARG A 31 21.57 -0.16 -3.33
C ARG A 31 21.31 1.31 -3.01
N LEU A 32 20.36 1.58 -2.12
CA LEU A 32 20.01 2.94 -1.70
C LEU A 32 21.16 3.60 -0.92
N LYS A 33 21.82 2.86 -0.03
CA LYS A 33 23.02 3.34 0.67
C LYS A 33 24.16 3.67 -0.28
N ALA A 34 24.43 2.80 -1.25
CA ALA A 34 25.47 3.02 -2.26
C ALA A 34 25.22 4.28 -3.11
N LYS A 35 23.96 4.70 -3.24
CA LYS A 35 23.55 5.94 -3.91
C LYS A 35 23.47 7.16 -3.00
N GLY A 36 23.86 7.04 -1.73
CA GLY A 36 23.73 8.12 -0.73
C GLY A 36 22.28 8.42 -0.32
N TRP A 37 21.30 7.61 -0.72
CA TRP A 37 19.89 7.83 -0.41
C TRP A 37 19.49 7.12 0.89
N TRP A 38 20.16 7.44 2.00
CA TRP A 38 19.91 6.78 3.28
C TRP A 38 20.11 7.69 4.48
N GLY A 39 19.31 7.51 5.51
CA GLY A 39 19.42 8.29 6.75
C GLY A 39 18.85 9.70 6.62
N LYS A 40 19.26 10.57 7.54
CA LYS A 40 18.89 11.99 7.53
C LYS A 40 19.99 12.81 6.85
N VAL A 41 19.60 13.74 6.00
CA VAL A 41 20.49 14.69 5.33
C VAL A 41 19.96 16.10 5.51
N MET A 42 20.84 17.09 5.53
CA MET A 42 20.45 18.50 5.48
C MET A 42 20.23 18.88 4.02
N VAL A 43 19.07 19.45 3.72
CA VAL A 43 18.70 19.94 2.38
C VAL A 43 18.30 21.40 2.50
N GLY A 44 18.91 22.26 1.71
CA GLY A 44 18.73 23.71 1.75
C GLY A 44 20.08 24.44 1.74
N ASP A 45 20.02 25.77 1.71
CA ASP A 45 21.17 26.66 1.83
C ASP A 45 21.53 26.90 3.32
N GLU A 46 22.62 27.64 3.55
CA GLU A 46 23.15 27.91 4.91
C GLU A 46 22.13 28.61 5.82
N GLU A 47 21.18 29.36 5.26
CA GLU A 47 20.15 30.12 5.99
C GLU A 47 18.86 29.31 6.22
N GLY A 48 18.64 28.21 5.46
CA GLY A 48 17.38 27.46 5.44
C GLY A 48 17.50 25.94 5.48
N ALA A 49 18.67 25.37 5.79
CA ALA A 49 18.89 23.93 5.76
C ALA A 49 17.93 23.16 6.69
N GLN A 50 17.19 22.20 6.13
CA GLN A 50 16.26 21.33 6.85
C GLN A 50 16.71 19.87 6.85
N ALA A 51 16.55 19.19 7.98
CA ALA A 51 16.81 17.77 8.09
C ALA A 51 15.70 16.95 7.42
N VAL A 52 16.02 16.28 6.32
CA VAL A 52 15.12 15.39 5.56
C VAL A 52 15.51 13.94 5.78
N GLN A 53 14.52 13.07 6.03
CA GLN A 53 14.71 11.62 6.08
C GLN A 53 14.60 11.02 4.67
N LEU A 54 15.69 10.45 4.16
CA LEU A 54 15.73 9.69 2.90
C LEU A 54 15.27 8.24 3.13
N GLY A 55 16.09 7.25 2.78
CA GLY A 55 15.85 5.85 3.08
C GLY A 55 15.95 5.52 4.58
N SER A 56 15.14 4.59 5.05
CA SER A 56 15.22 4.00 6.39
C SER A 56 14.54 2.63 6.40
N PRO A 57 14.82 1.74 7.38
CA PRO A 57 14.15 0.44 7.47
C PRO A 57 12.63 0.57 7.65
N TRP A 58 12.17 1.68 8.24
CA TRP A 58 10.75 1.99 8.37
C TRP A 58 10.16 2.43 7.03
N ARG A 59 10.84 3.32 6.29
CA ARG A 59 10.40 3.74 4.96
C ARG A 59 10.33 2.57 3.98
N LEU A 60 11.31 1.66 4.01
CA LEU A 60 11.26 0.44 3.19
C LEU A 60 10.06 -0.45 3.53
N ARG A 61 9.71 -0.57 4.82
CA ARG A 61 8.49 -1.28 5.25
C ARG A 61 7.24 -0.62 4.68
N THR A 62 7.15 0.70 4.71
CA THR A 62 6.01 1.44 4.15
C THR A 62 5.91 1.25 2.65
N ILE A 63 7.01 1.42 1.90
CA ILE A 63 7.05 1.19 0.45
C ILE A 63 6.56 -0.21 0.11
N TYR A 64 7.14 -1.24 0.74
CA TYR A 64 6.75 -2.62 0.50
C TYR A 64 5.27 -2.85 0.81
N ARG A 65 4.82 -2.52 2.03
CA ARG A 65 3.44 -2.82 2.45
C ARG A 65 2.40 -2.12 1.59
N THR A 66 2.61 -0.85 1.26
CA THR A 66 1.67 -0.08 0.46
C THR A 66 1.55 -0.63 -0.95
N ASN A 67 2.68 -0.90 -1.62
CA ASN A 67 2.65 -1.42 -2.99
C ASN A 67 2.04 -2.82 -3.05
N MET A 68 2.44 -3.72 -2.14
CA MET A 68 1.91 -5.08 -2.10
C MET A 68 0.41 -5.11 -1.79
N GLN A 69 -0.05 -4.30 -0.82
CA GLN A 69 -1.48 -4.22 -0.50
C GLN A 69 -2.29 -3.65 -1.66
N THR A 70 -1.79 -2.60 -2.32
CA THR A 70 -2.47 -1.97 -3.46
C THR A 70 -2.59 -2.95 -4.63
N ALA A 71 -1.50 -3.63 -4.99
CA ALA A 71 -1.51 -4.63 -6.04
C ALA A 71 -2.47 -5.79 -5.74
N TYR A 72 -2.47 -6.29 -4.50
CA TYR A 72 -3.40 -7.33 -4.07
C TYR A 72 -4.86 -6.86 -4.15
N MET A 73 -5.17 -5.65 -3.68
CA MET A 73 -6.53 -5.10 -3.74
C MET A 73 -7.03 -4.86 -5.17
N ALA A 74 -6.14 -4.45 -6.09
CA ALA A 74 -6.47 -4.30 -7.51
C ALA A 74 -6.82 -5.66 -8.14
N GLY A 75 -6.06 -6.72 -7.84
CA GLY A 75 -6.38 -8.08 -8.26
C GLY A 75 -7.74 -8.55 -7.71
N ARG A 76 -7.98 -8.32 -6.41
CA ARG A 76 -9.26 -8.63 -5.77
C ARG A 76 -10.42 -7.83 -6.37
N TYR A 77 -10.22 -6.57 -6.72
CA TYR A 77 -11.24 -5.77 -7.40
C TYR A 77 -11.64 -6.42 -8.71
N LYS A 78 -10.64 -6.81 -9.53
CA LYS A 78 -10.89 -7.50 -10.80
C LYS A 78 -11.67 -8.80 -10.59
N GLU A 79 -11.27 -9.64 -9.64
CA GLU A 79 -12.00 -10.88 -9.32
C GLU A 79 -13.46 -10.63 -8.93
N LEU A 80 -13.73 -9.58 -8.14
CA LEU A 80 -15.09 -9.23 -7.74
C LEU A 80 -15.89 -8.65 -8.92
N ALA A 81 -15.26 -7.80 -9.74
CA ALA A 81 -15.86 -7.18 -10.92
C ALA A 81 -16.22 -8.21 -11.99
N ASP A 82 -15.38 -9.23 -12.19
CA ASP A 82 -15.64 -10.32 -13.14
C ASP A 82 -16.78 -11.25 -12.67
N ASN A 83 -17.27 -11.09 -11.43
CA ASN A 83 -18.30 -11.94 -10.79
C ASN A 83 -19.57 -11.16 -10.38
N VAL A 84 -19.79 -9.97 -10.95
CA VAL A 84 -20.92 -9.11 -10.56
C VAL A 84 -22.28 -9.66 -10.98
N ASP A 85 -22.34 -10.46 -12.05
CA ASP A 85 -23.58 -11.08 -12.52
C ASP A 85 -24.18 -12.04 -11.49
N ASP A 86 -23.33 -12.82 -10.82
CA ASP A 86 -23.74 -13.73 -9.76
C ASP A 86 -23.75 -13.06 -8.38
N ARG A 87 -22.89 -12.06 -8.15
CA ARG A 87 -22.70 -11.43 -6.85
C ARG A 87 -22.59 -9.90 -6.93
N PRO A 88 -23.70 -9.21 -7.23
CA PRO A 88 -23.68 -7.77 -7.49
C PRO A 88 -23.52 -6.91 -6.22
N TYR A 89 -23.65 -7.49 -5.03
CA TYR A 89 -23.54 -6.77 -3.76
C TYR A 89 -22.22 -7.02 -3.07
N TRP A 90 -21.54 -5.93 -2.71
CA TRP A 90 -20.24 -5.93 -2.09
C TRP A 90 -20.33 -5.37 -0.69
N GLN A 91 -19.56 -5.95 0.24
CA GLN A 91 -19.48 -5.53 1.62
C GLN A 91 -18.09 -5.02 1.96
N TYR A 92 -18.03 -3.85 2.60
CA TYR A 92 -16.79 -3.32 3.17
C TYR A 92 -16.44 -4.07 4.46
N VAL A 93 -15.21 -4.56 4.57
CA VAL A 93 -14.73 -5.33 5.73
C VAL A 93 -13.49 -4.67 6.31
N ALA A 94 -13.64 -4.09 7.50
CA ALA A 94 -12.53 -3.63 8.31
C ALA A 94 -12.00 -4.77 9.19
N VAL A 95 -10.74 -4.66 9.65
CA VAL A 95 -10.13 -5.68 10.53
C VAL A 95 -10.73 -5.65 11.94
N MET A 96 -11.20 -4.48 12.39
CA MET A 96 -11.83 -4.26 13.70
C MET A 96 -10.93 -4.61 14.90
N ASP A 97 -9.63 -4.40 14.76
CA ASP A 97 -8.67 -4.45 15.86
C ASP A 97 -8.29 -3.05 16.38
N ALA A 98 -7.43 -2.99 17.40
CA ALA A 98 -6.98 -1.74 18.01
C ALA A 98 -6.25 -0.77 17.03
N ALA A 99 -5.79 -1.26 15.88
CA ALA A 99 -5.13 -0.45 14.86
C ALA A 99 -6.09 -0.04 13.73
N THR A 100 -7.38 -0.36 13.84
CA THR A 100 -8.41 0.07 12.88
C THR A 100 -8.83 1.49 13.20
N ARG A 101 -8.68 2.41 12.23
CA ARG A 101 -9.10 3.80 12.40
C ARG A 101 -10.63 3.89 12.59
N PRO A 102 -11.14 4.80 13.45
CA PRO A 102 -12.58 4.95 13.66
C PRO A 102 -13.37 5.17 12.37
N ALA A 103 -12.84 5.97 11.44
CA ALA A 103 -13.47 6.20 10.14
C ALA A 103 -13.65 4.90 9.33
N HIS A 104 -12.71 3.96 9.41
CA HIS A 104 -12.82 2.67 8.71
C HIS A 104 -13.74 1.70 9.44
N ALA A 105 -13.78 1.77 10.78
CA ALA A 105 -14.68 0.97 11.59
C ALA A 105 -16.15 1.30 11.31
N GLN A 106 -16.46 2.58 11.06
CA GLN A 106 -17.80 3.03 10.68
C GLN A 106 -18.29 2.44 9.35
N LEU A 107 -17.36 2.14 8.43
CA LEU A 107 -17.68 1.53 7.13
C LEU A 107 -17.86 0.01 7.24
N ASN A 108 -17.43 -0.60 8.35
CA ASN A 108 -17.45 -2.05 8.48
C ASN A 108 -18.87 -2.60 8.41
N GLY A 109 -19.08 -3.54 7.50
CA GLY A 109 -20.35 -4.21 7.31
C GLY A 109 -21.31 -3.49 6.37
N LEU A 110 -21.01 -2.25 5.95
CA LEU A 110 -21.80 -1.55 4.94
C LEU A 110 -21.78 -2.32 3.62
N VAL A 111 -22.95 -2.39 2.98
CA VAL A 111 -23.18 -3.14 1.74
C VAL A 111 -23.73 -2.19 0.70
N PHE A 112 -23.11 -2.21 -0.48
CA PHE A 112 -23.55 -1.45 -1.64
C PHE A 112 -23.48 -2.34 -2.87
N ARG A 113 -24.25 -1.99 -3.91
CA ARG A 113 -24.09 -2.65 -5.21
C ARG A 113 -22.72 -2.30 -5.79
N HIS A 114 -22.15 -3.16 -6.63
CA HIS A 114 -20.79 -3.03 -7.16
C HIS A 114 -20.52 -1.72 -7.92
N ASP A 115 -21.56 -1.09 -8.48
CA ASP A 115 -21.53 0.15 -9.27
C ASP A 115 -22.00 1.38 -8.49
N ASP A 116 -22.19 1.26 -7.17
CA ASP A 116 -22.50 2.40 -6.31
C ASP A 116 -21.30 3.36 -6.25
N PRO A 117 -21.49 4.69 -6.41
CA PRO A 117 -20.42 5.70 -6.32
C PRO A 117 -19.63 5.68 -5.00
N PHE A 118 -20.15 5.03 -3.95
CA PHE A 118 -19.41 4.74 -2.73
C PHE A 118 -18.04 4.12 -3.02
N TRP A 119 -17.94 3.18 -3.97
CA TRP A 119 -16.70 2.47 -4.25
C TRP A 119 -15.62 3.33 -4.90
N ASP A 120 -15.98 4.44 -5.56
CA ASP A 120 -15.03 5.37 -6.17
C ASP A 120 -14.12 6.03 -5.13
N SER A 121 -14.61 6.16 -3.89
CA SER A 121 -13.89 6.82 -2.80
C SER A 121 -13.49 5.87 -1.68
N PHE A 122 -14.19 4.74 -1.51
CA PHE A 122 -14.05 3.87 -0.34
C PHE A 122 -13.63 2.44 -0.67
N TYR A 123 -13.27 2.12 -1.91
CA TYR A 123 -12.64 0.83 -2.21
C TYR A 123 -11.20 0.78 -1.66
N PRO A 124 -10.86 -0.14 -0.74
CA PRO A 124 -9.55 -0.21 -0.12
C PRO A 124 -8.38 -0.45 -1.09
N PRO A 125 -7.16 0.04 -0.79
CA PRO A 125 -6.76 0.68 0.46
C PRO A 125 -7.03 2.19 0.50
N ASN A 126 -7.76 2.66 1.53
CA ASN A 126 -8.17 4.06 1.64
C ASN A 126 -7.04 5.02 2.11
N ASP A 127 -5.99 4.50 2.77
CA ASP A 127 -4.92 5.31 3.34
C ASP A 127 -3.68 4.45 3.73
N TRP A 128 -2.63 5.11 4.22
CA TRP A 128 -1.41 4.45 4.68
C TRP A 128 -1.69 3.45 5.81
N GLY A 129 -1.27 2.20 5.57
CA GLY A 129 -1.45 1.11 6.53
C GLY A 129 -2.85 0.50 6.56
N CYS A 130 -3.73 0.87 5.62
CA CYS A 130 -5.04 0.25 5.51
C CYS A 130 -4.93 -1.28 5.30
N ARG A 131 -5.78 -2.03 6.01
CA ARG A 131 -5.91 -3.49 5.92
C ARG A 131 -7.34 -3.93 5.64
N CYS A 132 -8.21 -2.98 5.30
CA CYS A 132 -9.58 -3.26 4.93
C CYS A 132 -9.62 -3.98 3.59
N ARG A 133 -10.72 -4.68 3.33
CA ARG A 133 -10.97 -5.40 2.07
C ARG A 133 -12.44 -5.32 1.72
N VAL A 134 -12.76 -5.73 0.50
CA VAL A 134 -14.14 -5.95 0.04
C VAL A 134 -14.38 -7.44 -0.13
N ARG A 135 -15.61 -7.89 0.14
CA ARG A 135 -16.09 -9.23 -0.22
C ARG A 135 -17.42 -9.13 -0.95
N ALA A 136 -17.61 -9.97 -1.96
CA ALA A 136 -18.92 -10.15 -2.59
C ALA A 136 -19.81 -11.06 -1.73
N LEU A 137 -21.08 -10.69 -1.62
CA LEU A 137 -22.09 -11.47 -0.91
C LEU A 137 -22.76 -12.48 -1.86
N SER A 138 -23.27 -13.57 -1.28
CA SER A 138 -24.05 -14.61 -1.97
C SER A 138 -25.54 -14.34 -1.82
#